data_AF-A0A1Y2AG05-F1
#
_entry.id   AF-A0A1Y2AG05-F1
#
_cell.length_a   1.000
_cell.length_b   1.000
_cell.length_c   1.000
_cell.angle_alpha   90.00
_cell.angle_beta   90.00
_cell.angle_gamma   90.00
#
_symmetry.space_group_name_H-M   'P 1'
#
loop_
_entity.id
_entity.type
_entity.pdbx_description
1 polymer ?
#
loop_
_entity_poly.entity_id
_entity_poly.type
_entity_poly.pdbx_seq_one_letter_code
_entity_poly.pdbx_strand_id
1 'polypeptide(L)' 'HIVIKNFWEIVHAMTYDQKKKLLMFVTASDRVPLKSLGNLTFVIQRNGPDTDRLPTALTCFGRLLLPEYSTKE' A
#
# COMPACT_ATOMS: atom_id res chain seq x y z
N HIS A 1 -2.21 -12.50 7.89
CA HIS A 1 -1.98 -12.98 6.50
C HIS A 1 -0.52 -12.79 6.13
N ILE A 2 0.16 -13.78 5.53
CA ILE A 2 1.61 -13.69 5.22
C ILE A 2 1.93 -12.51 4.28
N VAL A 3 1.14 -12.34 3.22
CA VAL A 3 1.29 -11.23 2.26
C VAL A 3 1.22 -9.85 2.93
N ILE A 4 0.38 -9.68 3.95
CA ILE A 4 0.29 -8.41 4.71
C ILE A 4 1.52 -8.19 5.59
N LYS A 5 2.06 -9.26 6.20
CA LYS A 5 3.31 -9.17 6.96
C LYS A 5 4.48 -8.80 6.03
N ASN A 6 4.60 -9.49 4.89
CA ASN A 6 5.60 -9.20 3.87
C ASN A 6 5.52 -7.75 3.38
N PHE A 7 4.31 -7.27 3.08
CA PHE A 7 4.07 -5.88 2.70
C PHE A 7 4.64 -4.91 3.75
N TRP A 8 4.28 -5.06 5.01
CA TRP A 8 4.76 -4.14 6.04
C TRP A 8 6.26 -4.25 6.31
N GLU A 9 6.85 -5.45 6.23
CA GLU A 9 8.30 -5.62 6.31
C GLU A 9 9.04 -4.85 5.21
N ILE A 10 8.56 -4.95 3.96
CA ILE A 10 9.12 -4.21 2.82
C ILE A 10 8.93 -2.70 3.03
N VAL A 11 7.73 -2.27 3.40
CA VAL A 11 7.42 -0.85 3.66
C VAL A 11 8.26 -0.28 4.78
N HIS A 12 8.55 -1.03 5.84
CA HIS A 12 9.44 -0.57 6.91
C HIS A 12 10.88 -0.38 6.43
N ALA A 13 11.38 -1.28 5.56
CA ALA A 13 12.70 -1.19 4.95
C ALA A 13 12.82 -0.11 3.85
N MET A 14 11.70 0.41 3.32
CA MET A 14 11.72 1.49 2.32
C MET A 14 12.35 2.78 2.84
N THR A 15 13.04 3.49 1.95
CA THR A 15 13.53 4.86 2.19
C THR A 15 12.36 5.83 2.36
N TYR A 16 12.64 7.01 2.90
CA TYR A 16 11.61 8.05 3.07
C TYR A 16 10.95 8.45 1.75
N ASP A 17 11.72 8.56 0.65
CA ASP A 17 11.17 8.90 -0.66
C ASP A 17 10.33 7.77 -1.26
N GLN A 18 10.69 6.51 -1.03
CA GLN A 18 9.88 5.37 -1.41
C GLN A 18 8.55 5.35 -0.64
N LYS A 19 8.57 5.65 0.67
CA LYS A 19 7.35 5.77 1.49
C LYS A 19 6.43 6.88 0.99
N LYS A 20 6.98 8.03 0.58
CA LYS A 20 6.20 9.11 -0.07
C LYS A 20 5.58 8.65 -1.39
N LYS A 21 6.34 7.94 -2.23
CA LYS A 21 5.82 7.38 -3.49
C LYS A 21 4.70 6.38 -3.25
N LEU A 22 4.81 5.53 -2.23
CA LEU A 22 3.73 4.62 -1.82
C LEU A 22 2.49 5.38 -1.35
N LEU A 23 2.66 6.42 -0.53
CA LEU A 23 1.55 7.25 -0.08
C LEU A 23 0.86 7.93 -1.27
N MET A 24 1.65 8.49 -2.20
CA MET A 24 1.16 9.09 -3.44
C MET A 24 0.41 8.06 -4.30
N PHE A 25 0.93 6.85 -4.42
CA PHE A 25 0.30 5.78 -5.18
C PHE A 25 -1.06 5.38 -4.63
N VAL A 26 -1.21 5.30 -3.30
CA VAL A 26 -2.46 4.83 -2.66
C VAL A 26 -3.45 5.97 -2.42
N THR A 27 -3.00 7.20 -2.23
CA THR A 27 -3.84 8.31 -1.76
C THR A 27 -3.87 9.50 -2.72
N ALA A 28 -3.15 9.45 -3.84
CA ALA A 28 -2.91 10.59 -4.75
C ALA A 28 -2.34 11.84 -4.05
N SER A 29 -1.74 11.66 -2.87
CA SER A 29 -1.05 12.70 -2.11
C SER A 29 0.22 12.15 -1.51
N ASP A 30 1.30 12.93 -1.54
CA ASP A 30 2.55 12.62 -0.85
C ASP A 30 2.59 13.18 0.58
N ARG A 31 1.49 13.79 1.04
CA ARG A 31 1.36 14.44 2.35
C ARG A 31 0.23 13.83 3.16
N VAL A 32 0.49 13.64 4.44
CA VAL A 32 -0.55 13.28 5.41
C VAL A 32 -1.38 14.53 5.73
N PRO A 33 -2.72 14.44 5.84
CA PRO A 33 -3.56 15.57 6.22
C PRO A 33 -3.13 16.17 7.56
N LEU A 34 -3.00 17.51 7.61
CA LEU A 34 -2.52 18.27 8.78
C LEU A 34 -3.31 18.02 10.08
N LYS A 35 -4.56 17.57 9.98
CA LYS A 35 -5.45 17.43 11.14
C LYS A 35 -5.34 16.12 11.91
N SER A 36 -4.69 15.06 11.38
CA SER A 36 -4.33 13.80 12.07
C SER A 36 -4.23 12.64 11.06
N LEU A 37 -3.38 11.63 11.35
CA LEU A 37 -3.38 10.32 10.69
C LEU A 37 -4.74 9.60 10.76
N GLY A 38 -5.62 9.97 11.70
CA GLY A 38 -6.94 9.36 11.89
C GLY A 38 -7.91 9.58 10.73
N ASN A 39 -7.68 10.58 9.86
CA ASN A 39 -8.47 10.80 8.64
C ASN A 39 -7.81 10.21 7.39
N LEU A 40 -6.60 9.65 7.51
CA LEU A 40 -5.93 8.99 6.41
C LEU A 40 -6.50 7.57 6.29
N THR A 41 -7.32 7.35 5.27
CA THR A 41 -7.77 6.00 4.93
C THR A 41 -6.65 5.30 4.16
N PHE A 42 -6.09 4.23 4.72
CA PHE A 42 -5.16 3.34 4.03
C PHE A 42 -5.59 1.90 4.28
N VAL A 43 -6.26 1.29 3.30
CA VAL A 43 -6.83 -0.05 3.41
C VAL A 43 -6.15 -0.96 2.41
N ILE A 44 -5.60 -2.08 2.88
CA ILE A 44 -5.07 -3.12 2.01
C ILE A 44 -6.17 -4.16 1.76
N GLN A 45 -6.56 -4.30 0.51
CA GLN A 45 -7.59 -5.23 0.08
C GLN A 45 -6.96 -6.29 -0.83
N ARG A 46 -7.36 -7.54 -0.65
CA ARG A 46 -6.92 -8.66 -1.47
C ARG A 46 -7.40 -8.50 -2.92
N ASN A 47 -6.53 -8.77 -3.89
CA ASN A 47 -6.81 -8.63 -5.32
C ASN A 47 -6.69 -9.95 -6.12
N GLY A 48 -7.21 -11.04 -5.54
CA GLY A 48 -7.18 -12.37 -6.16
C GLY A 48 -5.82 -13.08 -6.11
N PRO A 49 -5.76 -14.33 -6.61
CA PRO A 49 -4.58 -15.20 -6.52
C PRO A 49 -3.55 -14.99 -7.63
N ASP A 50 -3.81 -14.10 -8.58
CA ASP A 50 -2.97 -13.86 -9.75
C ASP A 50 -1.68 -13.12 -9.34
N THR A 51 -0.59 -13.88 -9.20
CA THR A 51 0.70 -13.39 -8.68
C THR A 51 1.50 -12.58 -9.67
N ASP A 52 1.14 -12.59 -10.95
CA ASP A 52 1.91 -11.93 -12.00
C ASP A 52 1.49 -10.46 -12.19
N ARG A 53 0.38 -10.07 -11.55
CA ARG A 53 -0.15 -8.71 -11.61
C ARG A 53 0.58 -7.79 -10.66
N LEU A 54 0.75 -6.54 -11.08
CA LEU A 54 1.19 -5.46 -10.20
C LEU A 54 0.07 -5.07 -9.22
N PRO A 55 0.42 -4.51 -8.04
CA PRO A 55 -0.58 -3.93 -7.15
C PRO A 55 -1.28 -2.77 -7.86
N THR A 56 -2.55 -2.56 -7.54
CA THR A 56 -3.34 -1.43 -8.07
C THR A 56 -3.92 -0.62 -6.92
N ALA A 57 -4.31 0.62 -7.15
CA ALA A 57 -4.86 1.49 -6.11
C ALA A 57 -6.19 2.11 -6.54
N LEU A 58 -7.10 2.23 -5.58
CA LEU A 58 -8.31 3.04 -5.70
C LEU A 58 -8.10 4.30 -4.86
N THR A 59 -7.45 5.30 -5.47
CA THR A 59 -6.91 6.47 -4.77
C THR A 59 -7.97 7.29 -4.05
N CYS A 60 -9.15 7.46 -4.66
CA CYS A 60 -10.29 8.15 -4.04
C CYS A 60 -10.75 7.55 -2.70
N PHE A 61 -10.45 6.26 -2.47
CA PHE A 61 -10.84 5.53 -1.27
C PHE A 61 -9.65 5.15 -0.39
N GLY A 62 -8.42 5.52 -0.77
CA GLY A 62 -7.22 5.13 -0.05
C GLY A 62 -7.04 3.61 0.04
N ARG A 63 -7.40 2.86 -1.02
CA ARG A 63 -7.29 1.40 -1.05
C ARG A 63 -6.13 0.93 -1.91
N LEU A 64 -5.29 0.07 -1.35
CA LEU A 64 -4.30 -0.70 -2.07
C LEU A 64 -4.87 -2.10 -2.35
N LEU A 65 -5.03 -2.44 -3.62
CA LEU A 65 -5.41 -3.77 -4.08
C LEU A 65 -4.12 -4.59 -4.26
N LEU A 66 -3.88 -5.50 -3.32
CA LEU A 66 -2.67 -6.31 -3.24
C LEU A 66 -2.99 -7.76 -3.67
N PRO A 67 -2.39 -8.24 -4.77
CA PRO A 67 -2.46 -9.65 -5.16
C PRO A 67 -1.89 -10.57 -4.08
N GLU A 68 -2.31 -11.83 -4.07
CA GLU A 68 -1.78 -12.83 -3.14
C GLU A 68 -0.45 -13.40 -3.62
N TYR A 69 0.60 -12.56 -3.64
CA TYR A 69 1.95 -12.99 -4.02
C TYR A 69 2.40 -14.23 -3.24
N SER A 70 2.95 -15.20 -3.97
CA SER A 70 3.46 -16.46 -3.43
C SER A 70 4.77 -16.27 -2.65
N THR A 71 5.56 -15.26 -3.02
CA THR A 71 6.85 -14.91 -2.43
C THR A 71 6.85 -13.47 -1.89
N LYS A 72 7.94 -13.11 -1.18
CA LYS A 72 8.16 -11.75 -0.68
C LYS A 72 8.90 -10.90 -1.70
N GLU A 73 9.88 -11.51 -2.36
CA GLU A 73 10.60 -10.99 -3.53
C GLU A 73 9.70 -10.95 -4.76
#